data_AF-Q45861-F1
#
_entry.id   AF-Q45861-F1
#
_cell.length_a   1.000
_cell.length_b   1.000
_cell.length_c   1.000
_cell.angle_alpha   90.00
_cell.angle_beta   90.00
_cell.angle_gamma   90.00
#
_symmetry.space_group_name_H-M   'P 1'
#
loop_
_entity.id
_entity.type
_entity.pdbx_description
1 polymer ?
#
loop_
_entity_poly.entity_id
_entity_poly.type
_entity_poly.pdbx_seq_one_letter_code
_entity_poly.pdbx_strand_id
1 'polypeptide(L)'
;AQKGNFKDALELLGAGILLEFEPELLIPTILVFTIKSFLGSSDNKNKVIKAINNALKERDEKWKEVYSFIVSNWMTKINTQFNKRKEQMYQALQNQVNAIKTIIESKYNSYTLEEKNELTNKYDIKQIENELNQKVSIAMNNIYRFLTESSISYLMKLINEVKINKLREYDENVKTYLLNYIIQHGSILGESQQELNSMVTDTLNNSIPFKLSSYTDDKILISYFNKFFKRIKSSSVLNMRYKNDKYVDTSGYDSNININGDVYKYPTNKNQFGIYNDKLSEVNISQNDYIIYDNKYKNFSISFWVRIPNYDNKIVNVNNEYTIINCMRDNNSGWKVSLNHNEIIWTLQDNAGINQKLAFNYGNANG
;
A
#
# COMPACT_ATOMS: atom_id res chain seq x y z
N ALA A 1 -1.47 -16.12 -22.35
CA ALA A 1 -1.82 -16.48 -20.95
C ALA A 1 -2.48 -15.30 -20.20
N GLN A 2 -1.77 -14.19 -19.98
CA GLN A 2 -2.27 -13.06 -19.15
C GLN A 2 -3.56 -12.40 -19.68
N LYS A 3 -3.76 -12.31 -21.00
CA LYS A 3 -5.03 -11.82 -21.58
C LYS A 3 -6.25 -12.68 -21.21
N GLY A 4 -6.06 -13.99 -21.02
CA GLY A 4 -7.15 -14.93 -20.67
C GLY A 4 -7.54 -14.88 -19.19
N ASN A 5 -6.63 -14.44 -18.32
CA ASN A 5 -6.90 -14.23 -16.89
C ASN A 5 -6.31 -12.89 -16.44
N PHE A 6 -6.91 -11.82 -16.97
CA PHE A 6 -6.44 -10.45 -16.72
C PHE A 6 -6.51 -10.06 -15.24
N LYS A 7 -7.50 -10.58 -14.50
CA LYS A 7 -7.65 -10.33 -13.07
C LYS A 7 -6.45 -10.85 -12.28
N ASP A 8 -6.04 -12.09 -12.47
CA ASP A 8 -4.88 -12.63 -11.76
C ASP A 8 -3.57 -11.95 -12.16
N ALA A 9 -3.44 -11.57 -13.44
CA ALA A 9 -2.27 -10.82 -13.90
C ALA A 9 -2.19 -9.42 -13.26
N LEU A 10 -3.32 -8.73 -13.13
CA LEU A 10 -3.43 -7.45 -12.44
C LEU A 10 -3.16 -7.58 -10.94
N GLU A 11 -3.66 -8.62 -10.28
CA GLU A 11 -3.37 -8.89 -8.87
C GLU A 11 -1.87 -9.13 -8.62
N LEU A 12 -1.18 -9.76 -9.57
CA LEU A 12 0.25 -10.09 -9.46
C LEU A 12 1.18 -8.92 -9.79
N LEU A 13 0.87 -8.16 -10.84
CA LEU A 13 1.76 -7.14 -11.43
C LEU A 13 1.32 -5.71 -11.09
N GLY A 14 0.16 -5.57 -10.45
CA GLY A 14 -0.44 -4.27 -10.14
C GLY A 14 -0.81 -3.48 -11.39
N ALA A 15 -0.97 -2.16 -11.21
CA ALA A 15 -1.40 -1.25 -12.26
C ALA A 15 -0.39 -1.10 -13.42
N GLY A 16 0.87 -1.51 -13.23
CA GLY A 16 1.93 -1.41 -14.24
C GLY A 16 1.62 -2.20 -15.52
N ILE A 17 0.87 -3.31 -15.42
CA ILE A 17 0.46 -4.13 -16.58
C ILE A 17 -0.37 -3.37 -17.63
N LEU A 18 -0.95 -2.23 -17.25
CA LEU A 18 -1.76 -1.39 -18.14
C LEU A 18 -0.95 -0.34 -18.91
N LEU A 19 0.29 -0.10 -18.50
CA LEU A 19 1.20 0.84 -19.14
C LEU A 19 1.73 0.24 -20.44
N GLU A 20 1.77 1.06 -21.48
CA GLU A 20 2.47 0.71 -22.73
C GLU A 20 3.98 0.92 -22.56
N PHE A 21 4.35 1.92 -21.76
CA PHE A 21 5.72 2.23 -21.42
C PHE A 21 5.83 2.51 -19.92
N GLU A 22 6.72 1.81 -19.23
CA GLU A 22 7.04 2.05 -17.82
C GLU A 22 8.36 2.83 -17.73
N PRO A 23 8.33 4.18 -17.66
CA PRO A 23 9.54 4.98 -17.55
C PRO A 23 10.23 4.71 -16.22
N GLU A 24 11.54 4.47 -16.26
CA GLU A 24 12.35 4.47 -15.06
C GLU A 24 12.43 5.90 -14.50
N LEU A 25 11.94 6.08 -13.27
CA LEU A 25 11.95 7.37 -12.57
C LEU A 25 13.03 7.34 -11.49
N LEU A 26 14.27 7.60 -11.90
CA LEU A 26 15.38 7.67 -10.97
C LEU A 26 15.42 9.03 -10.28
N ILE A 27 15.48 9.03 -8.95
CA ILE A 27 15.76 10.23 -8.15
C ILE A 27 17.22 10.17 -7.71
N PRO A 28 18.03 11.20 -8.01
CA PRO A 28 19.43 11.22 -7.59
C PRO A 28 19.52 11.27 -6.06
N THR A 29 20.66 10.83 -5.51
CA THR A 29 20.95 11.02 -4.08
C THR A 29 20.88 12.51 -3.76
N ILE A 30 20.09 12.85 -2.75
CA ILE A 30 19.79 14.23 -2.38
C ILE A 30 20.92 14.75 -1.49
N LEU A 31 21.55 15.84 -1.92
CA LEU A 31 22.60 16.50 -1.15
C LEU A 31 22.01 17.20 0.09
N VAL A 32 22.75 17.19 1.19
CA VAL A 32 22.42 17.94 2.40
C VAL A 32 22.83 19.40 2.29
N PHE A 33 22.09 20.28 2.95
CA PHE A 33 22.42 21.71 3.05
C PHE A 33 23.67 21.94 3.93
N THR A 34 24.20 23.16 3.89
CA THR A 34 25.26 23.61 4.80
C THR A 34 24.76 24.73 5.71
N ILE A 35 25.05 24.67 7.01
CA ILE A 35 24.69 25.69 7.98
C ILE A 35 25.90 26.60 8.27
N LYS A 36 25.68 27.92 8.25
CA LYS A 36 26.71 28.92 8.57
C LYS A 36 27.18 28.77 10.01
N SER A 37 28.50 28.78 10.23
CA SER A 37 29.09 28.91 11.57
C SER A 37 29.18 30.40 11.94
N PHE A 38 28.72 30.76 13.14
CA PHE A 38 28.69 32.15 13.60
C PHE A 38 29.98 32.48 14.37
N LEU A 39 31.04 32.85 13.64
CA LEU A 39 32.31 33.27 14.23
C LEU A 39 32.22 34.72 14.75
N GLY A 40 32.67 34.97 15.98
CA GLY A 40 32.94 36.32 16.50
C GLY A 40 31.79 37.09 17.14
N SER A 41 30.76 36.46 17.75
CA SER A 41 29.73 37.21 18.49
C SER A 41 29.36 36.60 19.86
N SER A 42 28.97 37.44 20.82
CA SER A 42 28.59 37.08 22.18
C SER A 42 27.18 36.47 22.30
N ASP A 43 26.36 36.53 21.23
CA ASP A 43 24.98 36.03 21.17
C ASP A 43 24.85 34.88 20.15
N ASN A 44 25.78 33.92 20.23
CA ASN A 44 25.90 32.83 19.26
C ASN A 44 24.90 31.68 19.50
N LYS A 45 24.45 31.47 20.75
CA LYS A 45 23.57 30.34 21.11
C LYS A 45 22.23 30.38 20.38
N ASN A 46 21.52 31.51 20.45
CA ASN A 46 20.22 31.67 19.81
C ASN A 46 20.27 31.57 18.27
N LYS A 47 21.36 32.05 17.67
CA LYS A 47 21.58 31.98 16.22
C LYS A 47 21.77 30.53 15.75
N VAL A 48 22.53 29.73 16.50
CA VAL A 48 22.74 28.30 16.23
C VAL A 48 21.42 27.53 16.34
N ILE A 49 20.63 27.76 17.39
CA ILE A 49 19.30 27.13 17.56
C ILE A 49 18.36 27.49 16.41
N LYS A 50 18.28 28.78 16.04
CA LYS A 50 17.46 29.23 14.90
C LYS A 50 17.91 28.59 13.59
N ALA A 51 19.22 28.40 13.41
CA ALA A 51 19.76 27.76 12.22
C ALA A 51 19.38 26.28 12.13
N ILE A 52 19.38 25.55 13.25
CA ILE A 52 18.89 24.15 13.33
C ILE A 52 17.40 24.07 12.98
N ASN A 53 16.57 24.97 13.52
CA ASN A 53 15.14 25.01 13.20
C ASN A 53 14.88 25.31 11.72
N ASN A 54 15.61 26.27 11.14
CA ASN A 54 15.50 26.57 9.72
C ASN A 54 15.94 25.40 8.85
N ALA A 55 16.97 24.66 9.27
CA ALA A 55 17.45 23.47 8.59
C ALA A 55 16.42 22.32 8.59
N LEU A 56 15.72 22.09 9.71
CA LEU A 56 14.61 21.14 9.76
C LEU A 56 13.44 21.56 8.85
N LYS A 57 13.16 22.86 8.75
CA LYS A 57 12.16 23.40 7.82
C LYS A 57 12.58 23.22 6.35
N GLU A 58 13.86 23.45 6.03
CA GLU A 58 14.40 23.23 4.68
C GLU A 58 14.32 21.76 4.28
N ARG A 59 14.56 20.83 5.23
CA ARG A 59 14.32 19.40 5.02
C ARG A 59 12.88 19.14 4.60
N ASP A 60 11.90 19.76 5.23
CA ASP A 60 10.48 19.56 4.88
C ASP A 60 10.14 20.14 3.49
N GLU A 61 10.75 21.26 3.10
CA GLU A 61 10.62 21.80 1.74
C GLU A 61 11.23 20.83 0.71
N LYS A 62 12.37 20.20 1.01
CA LYS A 62 12.98 19.19 0.13
C LYS A 62 12.05 17.99 -0.11
N TRP A 63 11.33 17.53 0.92
CA TRP A 63 10.30 16.49 0.77
C TRP A 63 9.19 16.93 -0.20
N LYS A 64 8.73 18.18 -0.11
CA LYS A 64 7.69 18.73 -1.01
C LYS A 64 8.18 18.86 -2.45
N GLU A 65 9.42 19.29 -2.66
CA GLU A 65 10.02 19.35 -3.99
C GLU A 65 10.06 17.96 -4.65
N VAL A 66 10.50 16.95 -3.91
CA VAL A 66 10.57 15.57 -4.39
C VAL A 66 9.19 15.01 -4.69
N TYR A 67 8.20 15.25 -3.82
CA TYR A 67 6.81 14.88 -4.10
C TYR A 67 6.25 15.57 -5.34
N SER A 68 6.52 16.87 -5.51
CA SER A 68 6.11 17.63 -6.70
C SER A 68 6.74 17.05 -7.97
N PHE A 69 8.03 16.69 -7.92
CA PHE A 69 8.73 16.05 -9.02
C PHE A 69 8.10 14.69 -9.41
N ILE A 70 7.77 13.84 -8.43
CA ILE A 70 7.09 12.57 -8.67
C ILE A 70 5.70 12.80 -9.27
N VAL A 71 4.90 13.70 -8.71
CA VAL A 71 3.55 14.00 -9.21
C VAL A 71 3.61 14.51 -10.64
N SER A 72 4.53 15.41 -10.95
CA SER A 72 4.72 15.96 -12.31
C SER A 72 5.09 14.86 -13.32
N ASN A 73 6.03 13.98 -12.98
CA ASN A 73 6.40 12.84 -13.83
C ASN A 73 5.24 11.84 -13.98
N TRP A 74 4.51 11.56 -12.91
CA TRP A 74 3.32 10.72 -12.96
C TRP A 74 2.26 11.32 -13.88
N MET A 75 1.94 12.61 -13.74
CA MET A 75 0.93 13.28 -14.57
C MET A 75 1.29 13.23 -16.05
N THR A 76 2.55 13.51 -16.39
CA THR A 76 2.99 13.67 -17.78
C THR A 76 3.33 12.35 -18.47
N LYS A 77 3.84 11.36 -17.75
CA LYS A 77 4.33 10.10 -18.35
C LYS A 77 3.46 8.89 -18.06
N ILE A 78 2.77 8.84 -16.92
CA ILE A 78 2.00 7.66 -16.47
C ILE A 78 0.49 7.90 -16.67
N ASN A 79 -0.05 8.97 -16.11
CA ASN A 79 -1.48 9.27 -16.13
C ASN A 79 -2.00 9.52 -17.55
N THR A 80 -1.17 10.09 -18.43
CA THR A 80 -1.45 10.23 -19.87
C THR A 80 -1.74 8.89 -20.53
N GLN A 81 -0.98 7.84 -20.20
CA GLN A 81 -1.22 6.50 -20.74
C GLN A 81 -2.52 5.89 -20.22
N PHE A 82 -2.82 6.03 -18.93
CA PHE A 82 -4.11 5.59 -18.37
C PHE A 82 -5.30 6.32 -19.01
N ASN A 83 -5.16 7.62 -19.28
CA ASN A 83 -6.17 8.38 -20.02
C ASN A 83 -6.30 7.86 -21.45
N LYS A 84 -5.19 7.52 -22.12
CA LYS A 84 -5.24 6.91 -23.44
C LYS A 84 -5.94 5.55 -23.44
N ARG A 85 -5.76 4.73 -22.40
CA ARG A 85 -6.49 3.47 -22.23
C ARG A 85 -8.00 3.68 -22.10
N LYS A 86 -8.45 4.78 -21.46
CA LYS A 86 -9.88 5.13 -21.38
C LYS A 86 -10.45 5.41 -22.78
N GLU A 87 -9.75 6.20 -23.58
CA GLU A 87 -10.14 6.48 -24.98
C GLU A 87 -10.16 5.22 -25.84
N GLN A 88 -9.11 4.39 -25.75
CA GLN A 88 -9.03 3.13 -26.49
C GLN A 88 -10.17 2.19 -26.12
N MET A 89 -10.54 2.11 -24.84
CA MET A 89 -11.66 1.29 -24.40
C MET A 89 -13.00 1.81 -24.89
N TYR A 90 -13.20 3.14 -24.90
CA TYR A 90 -14.39 3.73 -25.49
C TYR A 90 -14.50 3.42 -26.98
N GLN A 91 -13.43 3.62 -27.75
CA GLN A 91 -13.38 3.29 -29.17
C GLN A 91 -13.63 1.79 -29.42
N ALA A 92 -13.05 0.92 -28.60
CA ALA A 92 -13.26 -0.52 -28.70
C ALA A 92 -14.73 -0.89 -28.49
N LEU A 93 -15.39 -0.33 -27.47
CA LEU A 93 -16.81 -0.55 -27.20
C LEU A 93 -17.68 0.02 -28.32
N GLN A 94 -17.38 1.22 -28.84
CA GLN A 94 -18.13 1.81 -29.95
C GLN A 94 -17.99 0.98 -31.24
N ASN A 95 -16.81 0.42 -31.49
CA ASN A 95 -16.61 -0.50 -32.61
C ASN A 95 -17.46 -1.77 -32.46
N GLN A 96 -17.68 -2.26 -31.23
CA GLN A 96 -18.63 -3.37 -30.99
C GLN A 96 -20.07 -2.97 -31.27
N VAL A 97 -20.49 -1.75 -30.89
CA VAL A 97 -21.83 -1.23 -31.24
C VAL A 97 -22.03 -1.21 -32.75
N ASN A 98 -21.06 -0.65 -33.49
CA ASN A 98 -21.11 -0.59 -34.94
C ASN A 98 -21.14 -1.98 -35.57
N ALA A 99 -20.34 -2.92 -35.08
CA ALA A 99 -20.33 -4.30 -35.57
C ALA A 99 -21.68 -5.00 -35.34
N ILE A 100 -22.28 -4.85 -34.16
CA ILE A 100 -23.61 -5.41 -33.85
C ILE A 100 -24.67 -4.78 -34.74
N LYS A 101 -24.65 -3.45 -34.92
CA LYS A 101 -25.56 -2.73 -35.82
C LYS A 101 -25.47 -3.27 -37.25
N THR A 102 -24.26 -3.42 -37.79
CA THR A 102 -24.04 -3.98 -39.13
C THR A 102 -24.58 -5.41 -39.26
N ILE A 103 -24.41 -6.26 -38.24
CA ILE A 103 -24.96 -7.62 -38.25
C ILE A 103 -26.50 -7.60 -38.23
N ILE A 104 -27.11 -6.75 -37.40
CA ILE A 104 -28.56 -6.61 -37.31
C ILE A 104 -29.13 -6.09 -38.64
N GLU A 105 -28.53 -5.05 -39.23
CA GLU A 105 -28.94 -4.49 -40.52
C GLU A 105 -28.77 -5.52 -41.65
N SER A 106 -27.66 -6.25 -41.68
CA SER A 106 -27.42 -7.31 -42.68
C SER A 106 -28.48 -8.41 -42.61
N LYS A 107 -28.78 -8.92 -41.41
CA LYS A 107 -29.84 -9.92 -41.21
C LYS A 107 -31.23 -9.36 -41.53
N TYR A 108 -31.54 -8.15 -41.07
CA TYR A 108 -32.80 -7.49 -41.38
C TYR A 108 -33.00 -7.35 -42.88
N ASN A 109 -31.94 -6.95 -43.60
CA ASN A 109 -31.98 -6.77 -45.05
C ASN A 109 -32.14 -8.08 -45.83
N SER A 110 -31.80 -9.23 -45.23
CA SER A 110 -31.96 -10.55 -45.86
C SER A 110 -33.40 -11.09 -45.84
N TYR A 111 -34.31 -10.50 -45.04
CA TYR A 111 -35.72 -10.86 -45.05
C TYR A 111 -36.45 -10.36 -46.30
N THR A 112 -37.51 -11.07 -46.67
CA THR A 112 -38.45 -10.68 -47.73
C THR A 112 -39.23 -9.41 -47.35
N LEU A 113 -39.87 -8.76 -48.32
CA LEU A 113 -40.62 -7.52 -48.09
C LEU A 113 -41.81 -7.72 -47.14
N GLU A 114 -42.49 -8.86 -47.24
CA GLU A 114 -43.62 -9.22 -46.36
C GLU A 114 -43.17 -9.39 -44.91
N GLU A 115 -42.07 -10.11 -44.69
CA GLU A 115 -41.46 -10.30 -43.36
C GLU A 115 -40.97 -8.97 -42.76
N LYS A 116 -40.36 -8.09 -43.57
CA LYS A 116 -39.93 -6.76 -43.12
C LYS A 116 -41.11 -5.92 -42.64
N ASN A 117 -42.23 -5.92 -43.37
CA ASN A 117 -43.41 -5.12 -43.00
C ASN A 117 -43.99 -5.53 -41.63
N GLU A 118 -43.88 -6.80 -41.23
CA GLU A 118 -44.23 -7.22 -39.86
C GLU A 118 -43.18 -6.81 -38.82
N LEU A 119 -41.89 -6.87 -39.17
CA LEU A 119 -40.78 -6.56 -38.27
C LEU A 119 -40.63 -5.05 -37.99
N THR A 120 -40.87 -4.21 -38.98
CA THR A 120 -40.78 -2.73 -38.85
C THR A 120 -41.77 -2.20 -37.81
N ASN A 121 -42.87 -2.91 -37.54
CA ASN A 121 -43.84 -2.58 -36.49
C ASN A 121 -43.40 -3.02 -35.07
N LYS A 122 -42.35 -3.82 -34.94
CA LYS A 122 -41.86 -4.39 -33.67
C LYS A 122 -40.41 -4.01 -33.31
N TYR A 123 -39.61 -3.57 -34.29
CA TYR A 123 -38.17 -3.34 -34.12
C TYR A 123 -37.75 -2.02 -34.77
N ASP A 124 -37.29 -1.07 -33.95
CA ASP A 124 -36.67 0.18 -34.43
C ASP A 124 -35.15 0.09 -34.30
N ILE A 125 -34.46 0.02 -35.45
CA ILE A 125 -32.99 -0.03 -35.52
C ILE A 125 -32.36 1.18 -34.81
N LYS A 126 -33.02 2.35 -34.81
CA LYS A 126 -32.54 3.54 -34.08
C LYS A 126 -32.67 3.37 -32.56
N GLN A 127 -33.68 2.67 -32.06
CA GLN A 127 -33.78 2.35 -30.64
C GLN A 127 -32.64 1.42 -30.20
N ILE A 128 -32.29 0.42 -31.00
CA ILE A 128 -31.19 -0.50 -30.68
C ILE A 128 -29.86 0.23 -30.58
N GLU A 129 -29.56 1.13 -31.53
CA GLU A 129 -28.34 1.95 -31.48
C GLU A 129 -28.29 2.81 -30.21
N ASN A 130 -29.40 3.44 -29.84
CA ASN A 130 -29.49 4.21 -28.61
C ASN A 130 -29.32 3.36 -27.35
N GLU A 131 -29.95 2.18 -27.28
CA GLU A 131 -29.79 1.25 -26.17
C GLU A 131 -28.34 0.78 -26.03
N LEU A 132 -27.70 0.39 -27.14
CA LEU A 132 -26.30 -0.03 -27.15
C LEU A 132 -25.38 1.10 -26.66
N ASN A 133 -25.57 2.33 -27.15
CA ASN A 133 -24.80 3.50 -26.72
C ASN A 133 -25.01 3.83 -25.23
N GLN A 134 -26.22 3.64 -24.69
CA GLN A 134 -26.47 3.76 -23.25
C GLN A 134 -25.72 2.68 -22.45
N LYS A 135 -25.70 1.43 -22.93
CA LYS A 135 -24.94 0.35 -22.26
C LYS A 135 -23.43 0.59 -22.31
N VAL A 136 -22.91 1.11 -23.42
CA VAL A 136 -21.51 1.57 -23.51
C VAL A 136 -21.21 2.62 -22.45
N SER A 137 -22.08 3.62 -22.30
CA SER A 137 -21.90 4.68 -21.30
C SER A 137 -21.86 4.13 -19.86
N ILE A 138 -22.71 3.14 -19.55
CA ILE A 138 -22.70 2.45 -18.24
C ILE A 138 -21.40 1.67 -18.04
N ALA A 139 -20.95 0.92 -19.06
CA ALA A 139 -19.69 0.18 -19.00
C ALA A 139 -18.50 1.12 -18.79
N MET A 140 -18.50 2.27 -19.49
CA MET A 140 -17.47 3.28 -19.35
C MET A 140 -17.36 3.82 -17.93
N ASN A 141 -18.46 4.00 -17.18
CA ASN A 141 -18.37 4.41 -15.77
C ASN A 141 -17.48 3.48 -14.93
N ASN A 142 -17.58 2.17 -15.16
CA ASN A 142 -16.73 1.18 -14.47
C ASN A 142 -15.28 1.25 -14.95
N ILE A 143 -15.06 1.40 -16.26
CA ILE A 143 -13.73 1.52 -16.87
C ILE A 143 -13.01 2.79 -16.40
N TYR A 144 -13.70 3.93 -16.40
CA TYR A 144 -13.18 5.21 -15.92
C TYR A 144 -12.71 5.09 -14.47
N ARG A 145 -13.53 4.48 -13.60
CA ARG A 145 -13.15 4.22 -12.22
C ARG A 145 -11.93 3.31 -12.13
N PHE A 146 -11.95 2.17 -12.81
CA PHE A 146 -10.87 1.18 -12.77
C PHE A 146 -9.53 1.78 -13.21
N LEU A 147 -9.49 2.46 -14.35
CA LEU A 147 -8.26 3.05 -14.89
C LEU A 147 -7.78 4.25 -14.07
N THR A 148 -8.70 5.04 -13.50
CA THR A 148 -8.32 6.16 -12.62
C THR A 148 -7.76 5.68 -11.29
N GLU A 149 -8.41 4.70 -10.65
CA GLU A 149 -7.90 4.09 -9.41
C GLU A 149 -6.55 3.38 -9.65
N SER A 150 -6.36 2.75 -10.82
CA SER A 150 -5.08 2.13 -11.21
C SER A 150 -3.97 3.17 -11.38
N SER A 151 -4.26 4.30 -12.05
CA SER A 151 -3.31 5.41 -12.20
C SER A 151 -2.87 5.96 -10.84
N ILE A 152 -3.81 6.15 -9.92
CA ILE A 152 -3.53 6.62 -8.56
C ILE A 152 -2.75 5.57 -7.75
N SER A 153 -3.07 4.29 -7.90
CA SER A 153 -2.31 3.20 -7.27
C SER A 153 -0.86 3.22 -7.71
N TYR A 154 -0.59 3.48 -9.00
CA TYR A 154 0.76 3.61 -9.51
C TYR A 154 1.48 4.83 -8.94
N LEU A 155 0.81 5.98 -8.83
CA LEU A 155 1.36 7.15 -8.12
C LEU A 155 1.76 6.81 -6.69
N MET A 156 0.91 6.08 -5.96
CA MET A 156 1.20 5.72 -4.58
C MET A 156 2.39 4.77 -4.46
N LYS A 157 2.57 3.85 -5.41
CA LYS A 157 3.79 3.03 -5.51
C LYS A 157 5.04 3.94 -5.59
N LEU A 158 5.06 4.89 -6.53
CA LEU A 158 6.18 5.82 -6.71
C LEU A 158 6.46 6.68 -5.47
N ILE A 159 5.41 7.23 -4.84
CA ILE A 159 5.53 8.05 -3.63
C ILE A 159 6.06 7.24 -2.45
N ASN A 160 5.59 6.00 -2.29
CA ASN A 160 6.07 5.14 -1.21
C ASN A 160 7.53 4.73 -1.44
N GLU A 161 7.90 4.41 -2.67
CA GLU A 161 9.26 4.00 -3.04
C GLU A 161 10.29 5.12 -2.78
N VAL A 162 10.02 6.35 -3.24
CA VAL A 162 10.95 7.48 -2.98
C VAL A 162 11.07 7.78 -1.49
N LYS A 163 9.97 7.65 -0.74
CA LYS A 163 9.90 7.90 0.69
C LYS A 163 10.81 6.96 1.48
N ILE A 164 10.77 5.66 1.17
CA ILE A 164 11.53 4.64 1.90
C ILE A 164 12.98 4.53 1.46
N ASN A 165 13.30 5.02 0.27
CA ASN A 165 14.63 4.96 -0.29
C ASN A 165 15.33 6.33 -0.19
N LYS A 166 15.16 7.20 -1.19
CA LYS A 166 15.94 8.44 -1.32
C LYS A 166 15.64 9.49 -0.25
N LEU A 167 14.40 9.62 0.17
CA LEU A 167 14.05 10.57 1.25
C LEU A 167 14.47 10.05 2.63
N ARG A 168 14.47 8.72 2.85
CA ARG A 168 15.02 8.12 4.07
C ARG A 168 16.54 8.27 4.14
N GLU A 169 17.23 7.98 3.04
CA GLU A 169 18.68 8.21 2.90
C GLU A 169 19.01 9.68 3.18
N TYR A 170 18.23 10.60 2.61
CA TYR A 170 18.36 12.04 2.86
C TYR A 170 18.14 12.40 4.33
N ASP A 171 17.09 11.90 4.98
CA ASP A 171 16.81 12.20 6.39
C ASP A 171 17.91 11.67 7.33
N GLU A 172 18.46 10.49 7.07
CA GLU A 172 19.59 9.95 7.83
C GLU A 172 20.86 10.80 7.64
N ASN A 173 21.11 11.28 6.42
CA ASN A 173 22.21 12.21 6.15
C ASN A 173 22.00 13.56 6.84
N VAL A 174 20.76 14.10 6.84
CA VAL A 174 20.40 15.33 7.55
C VAL A 174 20.57 15.15 9.06
N LYS A 175 20.12 14.03 9.61
CA LYS A 175 20.29 13.70 11.04
C LYS A 175 21.76 13.66 11.42
N THR A 176 22.57 12.93 10.66
CA THR A 176 24.03 12.85 10.86
C THR A 176 24.67 14.23 10.82
N TYR A 177 24.31 15.05 9.84
CA TYR A 177 24.83 16.41 9.70
C TYR A 177 24.45 17.30 10.89
N LEU A 178 23.17 17.30 11.30
CA LEU A 178 22.68 18.15 12.38
C LEU A 178 23.23 17.75 13.75
N LEU A 179 23.31 16.44 14.05
CA LEU A 179 23.92 15.96 15.30
C LEU A 179 25.41 16.33 15.38
N ASN A 180 26.15 16.19 14.29
CA ASN A 180 27.54 16.65 14.22
C ASN A 180 27.67 18.16 14.40
N TYR A 181 26.77 18.95 13.79
CA TYR A 181 26.75 20.40 13.94
C TYR A 181 26.47 20.83 15.40
N ILE A 182 25.56 20.14 16.10
CA ILE A 182 25.27 20.36 17.53
C ILE A 182 26.49 20.03 18.41
N ILE A 183 27.21 18.94 18.10
CA ILE A 183 28.44 18.58 18.83
C ILE A 183 29.52 19.64 18.63
N GLN A 184 29.75 20.08 17.39
CA GLN A 184 30.74 21.10 17.06
C GLN A 184 30.48 22.45 17.76
N HIS A 185 29.20 22.78 18.00
CA HIS A 185 28.79 24.00 18.70
C HIS A 185 28.45 23.76 20.18
N GLY A 186 28.86 22.61 20.74
CA GLY A 186 28.47 22.21 22.09
C GLY A 186 28.90 23.15 23.20
N SER A 187 30.09 23.74 23.07
CA SER A 187 30.61 24.75 24.01
C SER A 187 29.73 26.01 24.10
N ILE A 188 28.98 26.32 23.03
CA ILE A 188 28.07 27.48 22.96
C ILE A 188 26.66 27.09 23.42
N LEU A 189 26.25 25.85 23.14
CA LEU A 189 24.89 25.36 23.41
C LEU A 189 24.70 24.93 24.88
N GLY A 190 25.75 24.40 25.51
CA GLY A 190 25.72 23.93 26.90
C GLY A 190 24.61 22.91 27.12
N GLU A 191 23.79 23.13 28.15
CA GLU A 191 22.70 22.23 28.56
C GLU A 191 21.64 21.98 27.47
N SER A 192 21.49 22.87 26.48
CA SER A 192 20.49 22.73 25.41
C SER A 192 20.82 21.64 24.40
N GLN A 193 22.01 21.03 24.44
CA GLN A 193 22.40 19.99 23.47
C GLN A 193 21.49 18.76 23.52
N GLN A 194 21.11 18.30 24.71
CA GLN A 194 20.27 17.10 24.86
C GLN A 194 18.89 17.32 24.25
N GLU A 195 18.27 18.47 24.55
CA GLU A 195 16.96 18.86 24.00
C GLU A 195 17.00 18.98 22.47
N LEU A 196 18.05 19.58 21.91
CA LEU A 196 18.21 19.73 20.46
C LEU A 196 18.44 18.38 19.76
N ASN A 197 19.21 17.48 20.34
CA ASN A 197 19.40 16.13 19.80
C ASN A 197 18.09 15.34 19.77
N SER A 198 17.28 15.44 20.83
CA SER A 198 15.95 14.85 20.87
C SER A 198 15.02 15.48 19.83
N MET A 199 14.96 16.82 19.75
CA MET A 199 14.14 17.53 18.76
C MET A 199 14.48 17.12 17.32
N VAL A 200 15.76 17.05 16.97
CA VAL A 200 16.22 16.62 15.64
C VAL A 200 15.79 15.17 15.38
N THR A 201 15.99 14.28 16.35
CA THR A 201 15.63 12.87 16.20
C THR A 201 14.12 12.69 16.05
N ASP A 202 13.33 13.33 16.91
CA ASP A 202 11.87 13.22 16.91
C ASP A 202 11.26 13.82 15.64
N THR A 203 11.79 14.95 15.17
CA THR A 203 11.31 15.59 13.93
C THR A 203 11.60 14.70 12.71
N LEU A 204 12.82 14.16 12.60
CA LEU A 204 13.23 13.36 11.44
C LEU A 204 12.65 11.93 11.45
N ASN A 205 12.26 11.42 12.62
CA ASN A 205 11.46 10.18 12.70
C ASN A 205 10.06 10.33 12.08
N ASN A 206 9.58 11.57 11.91
CA ASN A 206 8.31 11.88 11.29
C ASN A 206 8.47 12.26 9.81
N SER A 207 7.76 11.54 8.95
CA SER A 207 7.71 11.83 7.51
C SER A 207 6.63 12.84 7.14
N ILE A 208 6.84 13.62 6.08
CA ILE A 208 5.83 14.53 5.58
C ILE A 208 4.67 13.77 4.91
N PRO A 209 3.41 14.01 5.32
CA PRO A 209 2.26 13.33 4.74
C PRO A 209 2.04 13.77 3.29
N PHE A 210 1.79 12.81 2.41
CA PHE A 210 1.44 13.08 1.02
C PHE A 210 -0.06 13.38 0.88
N LYS A 211 -0.38 14.53 0.29
CA LYS A 211 -1.74 14.93 -0.11
C LYS A 211 -1.70 15.38 -1.56
N LEU A 212 -2.41 14.68 -2.45
CA LEU A 212 -2.40 15.00 -3.87
C LEU A 212 -2.86 16.44 -4.16
N SER A 213 -3.83 16.95 -3.39
CA SER A 213 -4.36 18.32 -3.51
C SER A 213 -3.33 19.42 -3.24
N SER A 214 -2.15 19.10 -2.71
CA SER A 214 -1.06 20.06 -2.54
C SER A 214 -0.24 20.26 -3.83
N TYR A 215 -0.45 19.41 -4.84
CA TYR A 215 0.38 19.34 -6.05
C TYR A 215 -0.42 19.38 -7.36
N THR A 216 -1.75 19.35 -7.29
CA THR A 216 -2.64 19.50 -8.45
C THR A 216 -4.01 20.02 -8.02
N ASP A 217 -4.67 20.77 -8.91
CA ASP A 217 -6.03 21.29 -8.73
C ASP A 217 -7.09 20.47 -9.50
N ASP A 218 -6.72 19.33 -10.11
CA ASP A 218 -7.66 18.46 -10.82
C ASP A 218 -8.65 17.82 -9.82
N LYS A 219 -9.86 18.39 -9.79
CA LYS A 219 -10.95 17.95 -8.90
C LYS A 219 -11.33 16.49 -9.08
N ILE A 220 -11.21 15.95 -10.30
CA ILE A 220 -11.54 14.54 -10.58
C ILE A 220 -10.48 13.65 -9.93
N LEU A 221 -9.20 13.91 -10.20
CA LEU A 221 -8.10 13.15 -9.62
C LEU A 221 -8.09 13.24 -8.10
N ILE A 222 -8.31 14.42 -7.52
CA ILE A 222 -8.41 14.60 -6.07
C ILE A 222 -9.58 13.81 -5.48
N SER A 223 -10.75 13.83 -6.13
CA SER A 223 -11.93 13.09 -5.68
C SER A 223 -11.68 11.58 -5.68
N TYR A 224 -11.12 11.05 -6.77
CA TYR A 224 -10.74 9.64 -6.86
C TYR A 224 -9.62 9.29 -5.88
N PHE A 225 -8.64 10.18 -5.66
CA PHE A 225 -7.58 9.98 -4.68
C PHE A 225 -8.15 9.88 -3.27
N ASN A 226 -9.04 10.78 -2.88
CA ASN A 226 -9.68 10.75 -1.57
C ASN A 226 -10.57 9.51 -1.40
N LYS A 227 -11.31 9.11 -2.44
CA LYS A 227 -12.12 7.88 -2.45
C LYS A 227 -11.25 6.63 -2.36
N PHE A 228 -10.14 6.60 -3.09
CA PHE A 228 -9.16 5.52 -3.08
C PHE A 228 -8.44 5.45 -1.74
N PHE A 229 -7.98 6.56 -1.19
CA PHE A 229 -7.34 6.63 0.13
C PHE A 229 -8.31 6.23 1.24
N LYS A 230 -9.60 6.56 1.13
CA LYS A 230 -10.66 6.05 2.02
C LYS A 230 -10.86 4.53 1.90
N ARG A 231 -10.66 3.95 0.71
CA ARG A 231 -10.72 2.49 0.44
C ARG A 231 -9.42 1.74 0.80
N ILE A 232 -8.23 2.33 0.65
CA ILE A 232 -6.97 1.77 1.17
C ILE A 232 -6.98 1.84 2.69
N LYS A 233 -7.43 2.96 3.26
CA LYS A 233 -7.71 3.05 4.70
C LYS A 233 -8.77 2.06 5.17
N SER A 234 -9.48 1.37 4.27
CA SER A 234 -10.16 0.11 4.61
C SER A 234 -9.25 -1.11 4.38
N SER A 235 -8.23 -1.24 5.24
CA SER A 235 -7.95 -2.43 6.09
C SER A 235 -6.72 -3.32 5.88
N SER A 236 -6.00 -3.34 4.74
CA SER A 236 -4.92 -4.35 4.55
C SER A 236 -3.54 -3.74 4.27
N VAL A 237 -2.64 -3.79 5.26
CA VAL A 237 -1.21 -3.43 5.12
C VAL A 237 -0.31 -4.63 4.85
N LEU A 238 -0.80 -5.85 5.07
CA LEU A 238 -0.14 -7.12 4.75
C LEU A 238 -1.25 -8.13 4.43
N ASN A 239 -1.12 -8.90 3.35
CA ASN A 239 -2.09 -9.94 2.99
C ASN A 239 -1.37 -11.17 2.42
N MET A 240 -1.10 -12.14 3.28
CA MET A 240 -0.43 -13.38 2.88
C MET A 240 -1.39 -14.29 2.08
N ARG A 241 -1.01 -14.60 0.84
CA ARG A 241 -1.76 -15.50 -0.07
C ARG A 241 -0.83 -16.46 -0.80
N TYR A 242 -1.37 -17.59 -1.25
CA TYR A 242 -0.65 -18.52 -2.10
C TYR A 242 -0.89 -18.20 -3.58
N LYS A 243 0.18 -17.84 -4.31
CA LYS A 243 0.15 -17.56 -5.76
C LYS A 243 1.44 -18.08 -6.39
N ASN A 244 1.36 -18.63 -7.60
CA ASN A 244 2.51 -19.10 -8.39
C ASN A 244 3.48 -20.00 -7.59
N ASP A 245 2.90 -20.96 -6.89
CA ASP A 245 3.58 -21.96 -6.07
C ASP A 245 4.38 -21.47 -4.83
N LYS A 246 4.17 -20.22 -4.43
CA LYS A 246 4.74 -19.63 -3.21
C LYS A 246 3.72 -18.82 -2.41
N TYR A 247 4.04 -18.54 -1.14
CA TYR A 247 3.32 -17.51 -0.39
C TYR A 247 3.88 -16.13 -0.76
N VAL A 248 2.99 -15.16 -0.96
CA VAL A 248 3.32 -13.78 -1.32
C VAL A 248 2.42 -12.81 -0.56
N ASP A 249 2.90 -11.59 -0.37
CA ASP A 249 2.08 -10.48 0.09
C ASP A 249 1.30 -9.87 -1.10
N THR A 250 -0.03 -9.79 -0.98
CA THR A 250 -0.90 -9.17 -1.99
C THR A 250 -1.49 -7.84 -1.52
N SER A 251 -0.93 -7.23 -0.47
CA SER A 251 -1.33 -5.90 0.02
C SER A 251 -0.90 -4.77 -0.92
N GLY A 252 0.08 -5.02 -1.80
CA GLY A 252 0.75 -4.02 -2.64
C GLY A 252 1.99 -3.38 -2.00
N TYR A 253 2.37 -3.82 -0.79
CA TYR A 253 3.63 -3.42 -0.14
C TYR A 253 4.77 -4.45 -0.32
N ASP A 254 4.48 -5.58 -0.94
CA ASP A 254 5.48 -6.61 -1.32
C ASP A 254 6.39 -7.05 -0.16
N SER A 255 5.80 -7.27 1.02
CA SER A 255 6.53 -7.90 2.13
C SER A 255 7.03 -9.28 1.71
N ASN A 256 8.29 -9.58 2.01
CA ASN A 256 8.88 -10.84 1.58
C ASN A 256 8.46 -11.97 2.54
N ILE A 257 7.94 -13.07 1.98
CA ILE A 257 7.42 -14.22 2.74
C ILE A 257 8.24 -15.45 2.39
N ASN A 258 8.95 -15.99 3.38
CA ASN A 258 9.79 -17.18 3.26
C ASN A 258 9.20 -18.35 4.04
N ILE A 259 9.37 -19.54 3.49
CA ILE A 259 9.06 -20.81 4.16
C ILE A 259 10.39 -21.45 4.52
N ASN A 260 10.58 -21.80 5.79
CA ASN A 260 11.75 -22.51 6.28
C ASN A 260 11.33 -23.91 6.74
N GLY A 261 11.91 -24.94 6.11
CA GLY A 261 11.63 -26.34 6.43
C GLY A 261 10.24 -26.84 5.97
N ASP A 262 9.67 -27.78 6.72
CA ASP A 262 8.47 -28.54 6.34
C ASP A 262 7.19 -27.80 6.75
N VAL A 263 6.66 -26.92 5.88
CA VAL A 263 5.34 -26.30 6.06
C VAL A 263 4.29 -27.04 5.23
N TYR A 264 3.29 -27.62 5.89
CA TYR A 264 2.22 -28.34 5.21
C TYR A 264 1.34 -27.37 4.42
N LYS A 265 1.00 -27.73 3.17
CA LYS A 265 0.10 -26.96 2.30
C LYS A 265 -1.13 -27.80 2.02
N TYR A 266 -2.32 -27.31 2.36
CA TYR A 266 -3.56 -28.06 2.11
C TYR A 266 -3.81 -28.19 0.59
N PRO A 267 -3.98 -29.41 0.04
CA PRO A 267 -4.12 -29.61 -1.41
C PRO A 267 -5.34 -28.90 -2.02
N THR A 268 -6.46 -28.87 -1.29
CA THR A 268 -7.72 -28.28 -1.75
C THR A 268 -7.78 -26.76 -1.62
N ASN A 269 -6.92 -26.16 -0.77
CA ASN A 269 -6.78 -24.73 -0.64
C ASN A 269 -5.38 -24.37 -0.13
N LYS A 270 -4.46 -24.07 -1.04
CA LYS A 270 -3.07 -23.76 -0.69
C LYS A 270 -2.90 -22.45 0.10
N ASN A 271 -3.95 -21.64 0.29
CA ASN A 271 -3.91 -20.51 1.24
C ASN A 271 -3.95 -20.96 2.71
N GLN A 272 -4.25 -22.23 2.99
CA GLN A 272 -4.15 -22.82 4.31
C GLN A 272 -2.81 -23.55 4.44
N PHE A 273 -2.12 -23.33 5.56
CA PHE A 273 -0.87 -24.00 5.89
C PHE A 273 -0.87 -24.56 7.32
N GLY A 274 0.00 -25.54 7.56
CA GLY A 274 0.25 -26.13 8.87
C GLY A 274 1.72 -25.98 9.28
N ILE A 275 1.92 -25.68 10.56
CA ILE A 275 3.23 -25.57 11.21
C ILE A 275 3.40 -26.72 12.19
N TYR A 276 4.62 -27.24 12.31
CA TYR A 276 5.00 -28.34 13.18
C TYR A 276 6.04 -27.90 14.21
N ASN A 277 6.06 -28.54 15.38
CA ASN A 277 7.07 -28.31 16.42
C ASN A 277 8.04 -29.48 16.58
N ASP A 278 7.73 -30.66 16.04
CA ASP A 278 8.59 -31.83 15.97
C ASP A 278 9.58 -31.79 14.79
N LYS A 279 9.41 -30.80 13.90
CA LYS A 279 10.27 -30.52 12.75
C LYS A 279 10.63 -29.04 12.69
N LEU A 280 11.68 -28.71 11.94
CA LEU A 280 11.93 -27.34 11.53
C LEU A 280 10.83 -26.92 10.55
N SER A 281 9.92 -26.06 11.00
CA SER A 281 8.76 -25.60 10.25
C SER A 281 8.43 -24.16 10.66
N GLU A 282 8.68 -23.19 9.78
CA GLU A 282 8.43 -21.78 10.04
C GLU A 282 7.99 -21.05 8.76
N VAL A 283 7.10 -20.07 8.91
CA VAL A 283 6.86 -19.04 7.90
C VAL A 283 7.37 -17.72 8.44
N ASN A 284 8.35 -17.15 7.78
CA ASN A 284 8.95 -15.87 8.15
C ASN A 284 8.44 -14.77 7.20
N ILE A 285 7.95 -13.67 7.77
CA ILE A 285 7.51 -12.50 7.01
C ILE A 285 8.43 -11.33 7.33
N SER A 286 9.26 -10.97 6.38
CA SER A 286 9.97 -9.70 6.38
C SER A 286 9.01 -8.61 5.93
N GLN A 287 8.31 -8.01 6.89
CA GLN A 287 7.41 -6.89 6.65
C GLN A 287 8.14 -5.78 5.87
N ASN A 288 7.46 -5.19 4.88
CA ASN A 288 7.97 -3.98 4.26
C ASN A 288 8.20 -2.90 5.33
N ASP A 289 9.35 -2.23 5.30
CA ASP A 289 9.72 -1.20 6.27
C ASP A 289 8.64 -0.11 6.45
N TYR A 290 7.81 0.14 5.42
CA TYR A 290 6.70 1.08 5.47
C TYR A 290 5.52 0.62 6.33
N ILE A 291 5.29 -0.68 6.45
CA ILE A 291 4.12 -1.25 7.17
C ILE A 291 4.45 -1.68 8.59
N ILE A 292 5.74 -1.66 8.98
CA ILE A 292 6.15 -1.92 10.35
C ILE A 292 5.48 -0.87 11.23
N TYR A 293 4.69 -1.34 12.19
CA TYR A 293 3.89 -0.48 13.03
C TYR A 293 4.79 0.35 13.95
N ASP A 294 4.60 1.67 13.93
CA ASP A 294 5.21 2.64 14.84
C ASP A 294 4.18 3.73 15.22
N ASN A 295 4.65 4.80 15.86
CA ASN A 295 3.82 5.93 16.30
C ASN A 295 3.11 6.69 15.15
N LYS A 296 3.36 6.35 13.87
CA LYS A 296 2.67 6.92 12.71
C LYS A 296 1.20 6.51 12.62
N TYR A 297 0.81 5.43 13.31
CA TYR A 297 -0.55 4.88 13.25
C TYR A 297 -1.27 5.03 14.60
N LYS A 298 -2.52 5.50 14.57
CA LYS A 298 -3.37 5.60 15.77
C LYS A 298 -4.03 4.26 16.13
N ASN A 299 -4.33 3.44 15.12
CA ASN A 299 -5.06 2.18 15.25
C ASN A 299 -4.51 1.17 14.23
N PHE A 300 -4.48 -0.10 14.58
CA PHE A 300 -4.30 -1.23 13.66
C PHE A 300 -5.23 -2.38 14.02
N SER A 301 -5.39 -3.32 13.11
CA SER A 301 -6.16 -4.54 13.33
C SER A 301 -5.45 -5.71 12.67
N ILE A 302 -5.56 -6.89 13.28
CA ILE A 302 -5.02 -8.14 12.75
C ILE A 302 -6.17 -9.14 12.66
N SER A 303 -6.22 -9.87 11.56
CA SER A 303 -7.21 -10.93 11.35
C SER A 303 -6.55 -12.12 10.66
N PHE A 304 -6.88 -13.32 11.14
CA PHE A 304 -6.46 -14.60 10.57
C PHE A 304 -7.45 -15.69 11.00
N TRP A 305 -7.39 -16.84 10.32
CA TRP A 305 -8.13 -18.04 10.70
C TRP A 305 -7.14 -19.05 11.26
N VAL A 306 -7.45 -19.66 12.41
CA VAL A 306 -6.60 -20.67 13.04
C VAL A 306 -7.38 -21.97 13.24
N ARG A 307 -6.72 -23.10 13.01
CA ARG A 307 -7.25 -24.43 13.28
C ARG A 307 -6.35 -25.11 14.31
N ILE A 308 -6.88 -25.33 15.51
CA ILE A 308 -6.14 -25.91 16.63
C ILE A 308 -6.66 -27.34 16.84
N PRO A 309 -5.90 -28.38 16.45
CA PRO A 309 -6.31 -29.74 16.70
C PRO A 309 -6.10 -30.11 18.17
N ASN A 310 -7.16 -30.59 18.85
CA ASN A 310 -7.10 -31.00 20.25
C ASN A 310 -6.65 -32.47 20.42
N TYR A 311 -6.89 -33.30 19.40
CA TYR A 311 -6.64 -34.74 19.39
C TYR A 311 -7.25 -35.50 20.60
N ASP A 312 -8.16 -34.86 21.33
CA ASP A 312 -8.98 -35.31 22.46
C ASP A 312 -8.29 -36.26 23.46
N ASN A 313 -7.03 -35.97 23.79
CA ASN A 313 -6.21 -36.77 24.69
C ASN A 313 -5.62 -35.91 25.82
N LYS A 314 -5.26 -36.56 26.94
CA LYS A 314 -4.60 -35.91 28.11
C LYS A 314 -3.30 -35.16 27.77
N ILE A 315 -2.78 -35.34 26.56
CA ILE A 315 -1.56 -34.71 26.04
C ILE A 315 -1.72 -33.18 25.93
N VAL A 316 -2.90 -32.69 25.53
CA VAL A 316 -3.14 -31.25 25.31
C VAL A 316 -3.67 -30.55 26.57
N ASN A 317 -4.05 -31.32 27.61
CA ASN A 317 -4.52 -30.80 28.90
C ASN A 317 -3.35 -30.37 29.80
N VAL A 318 -2.56 -29.42 29.32
CA VAL A 318 -1.42 -28.83 30.02
C VAL A 318 -1.61 -27.32 30.07
N ASN A 319 -1.36 -26.72 31.24
CA ASN A 319 -1.37 -25.28 31.39
C ASN A 319 0.00 -24.71 31.01
N ASN A 320 0.25 -24.60 29.70
CA ASN A 320 1.50 -24.08 29.17
C ASN A 320 1.22 -23.17 27.97
N GLU A 321 1.44 -21.86 28.14
CA GLU A 321 1.31 -20.88 27.06
C GLU A 321 2.46 -21.07 26.05
N TYR A 322 2.14 -21.25 24.77
CA TYR A 322 3.11 -21.29 23.69
C TYR A 322 2.75 -20.30 22.57
N THR A 323 3.74 -19.62 22.00
CA THR A 323 3.55 -18.60 20.95
C THR A 323 3.48 -19.24 19.56
N ILE A 324 2.51 -18.83 18.75
CA ILE A 324 2.32 -19.31 17.37
C ILE A 324 2.57 -18.23 16.31
N ILE A 325 2.43 -16.96 16.66
CA ILE A 325 2.77 -15.82 15.79
C ILE A 325 3.53 -14.83 16.65
N ASN A 326 4.77 -14.54 16.29
CA ASN A 326 5.62 -13.58 16.99
C ASN A 326 5.96 -12.41 16.08
N CYS A 327 5.62 -11.19 16.51
CA CYS A 327 6.01 -9.94 15.87
C CYS A 327 6.58 -8.98 16.93
N MET A 328 7.44 -9.50 17.81
CA MET A 328 8.20 -8.74 18.80
C MET A 328 9.68 -8.68 18.42
N ARG A 329 10.33 -7.55 18.69
CA ARG A 329 11.78 -7.33 18.50
C ARG A 329 12.54 -7.41 19.83
N ASP A 330 13.85 -7.21 19.81
CA ASP A 330 14.82 -7.50 20.89
C ASP A 330 14.47 -6.92 22.28
N ASN A 331 13.63 -5.88 22.36
CA ASN A 331 13.14 -5.31 23.62
C ASN A 331 11.75 -5.85 24.06
N ASN A 332 11.30 -6.98 23.50
CA ASN A 332 9.92 -7.49 23.62
C ASN A 332 8.82 -6.48 23.23
N SER A 333 9.17 -5.46 22.46
CA SER A 333 8.18 -4.51 21.93
C SER A 333 7.55 -5.06 20.66
N GLY A 334 6.23 -4.91 20.56
CA GLY A 334 5.43 -5.37 19.44
C GLY A 334 4.23 -6.17 19.92
N TRP A 335 3.85 -7.19 19.15
CA TRP A 335 2.70 -8.02 19.46
C TRP A 335 2.97 -9.50 19.19
N LYS A 336 2.20 -10.35 19.86
CA LYS A 336 2.23 -11.80 19.63
C LYS A 336 0.86 -12.44 19.84
N VAL A 337 0.68 -13.59 19.20
CA VAL A 337 -0.43 -14.52 19.43
C VAL A 337 0.13 -15.78 20.05
N SER A 338 -0.39 -16.14 21.21
CA SER A 338 -0.11 -17.38 21.91
C SER A 338 -1.36 -18.25 22.03
N LEU A 339 -1.15 -19.54 22.28
CA LEU A 339 -2.18 -20.50 22.62
C LEU A 339 -1.88 -21.10 24.00
N ASN A 340 -2.94 -21.46 24.70
CA ASN A 340 -2.90 -22.32 25.89
C ASN A 340 -4.03 -23.37 25.75
N HIS A 341 -4.19 -24.25 26.72
CA HIS A 341 -5.25 -25.26 26.69
C HIS A 341 -6.63 -24.61 26.49
N ASN A 342 -7.26 -24.90 25.34
CA ASN A 342 -8.53 -24.34 24.90
C ASN A 342 -8.62 -22.80 24.96
N GLU A 343 -7.51 -22.10 24.72
CA GLU A 343 -7.45 -20.65 24.84
C GLU A 343 -6.56 -20.01 23.75
N ILE A 344 -7.03 -18.91 23.17
CA ILE A 344 -6.25 -18.04 22.27
C ILE A 344 -5.95 -16.75 23.02
N ILE A 345 -4.67 -16.32 23.01
CA ILE A 345 -4.19 -15.16 23.75
C ILE A 345 -3.52 -14.20 22.78
N TRP A 346 -3.99 -12.95 22.77
CA TRP A 346 -3.36 -11.81 22.11
C TRP A 346 -2.61 -10.96 23.14
N THR A 347 -1.36 -10.60 22.86
CA THR A 347 -0.56 -9.70 23.69
C THR A 347 0.00 -8.56 22.85
N LEU A 348 -0.15 -7.32 23.33
CA LEU A 348 0.50 -6.12 22.80
C LEU A 348 1.40 -5.54 23.90
N GLN A 349 2.66 -5.27 23.58
CA GLN A 349 3.65 -4.70 24.49
C GLN A 349 4.33 -3.49 23.84
N ASP A 350 4.42 -2.39 24.58
CA ASP A 350 5.05 -1.15 24.12
C ASP A 350 6.57 -1.14 24.30
N ASN A 351 7.22 -0.07 23.83
CA ASN A 351 8.67 0.11 23.95
C ASN A 351 9.16 0.30 25.39
N ALA A 352 8.28 0.66 26.33
CA ALA A 352 8.60 0.83 27.75
C ALA A 352 8.45 -0.49 28.54
N GLY A 353 7.92 -1.55 27.91
CA GLY A 353 7.69 -2.85 28.52
C GLY A 353 6.30 -3.01 29.15
N ILE A 354 5.42 -2.01 29.04
CA ILE A 354 4.03 -2.10 29.50
C ILE A 354 3.27 -2.95 28.47
N ASN A 355 2.51 -3.94 28.94
CA ASN A 355 1.75 -4.83 28.08
C ASN A 355 0.27 -4.91 28.45
N GLN A 356 -0.54 -5.30 27.47
CA GLN A 356 -1.96 -5.58 27.59
C GLN A 356 -2.26 -6.92 26.93
N LYS A 357 -3.09 -7.74 27.59
CA LYS A 357 -3.54 -9.04 27.07
C LYS A 357 -5.05 -9.05 26.80
N LEU A 358 -5.44 -9.82 25.79
CA LEU A 358 -6.82 -10.21 25.50
C LEU A 358 -6.85 -11.73 25.28
N ALA A 359 -7.81 -12.43 25.86
CA ALA A 359 -7.90 -13.88 25.75
C ALA A 359 -9.32 -14.33 25.38
N PHE A 360 -9.40 -15.42 24.62
CA PHE A 360 -10.64 -16.12 24.31
C PHE A 360 -10.50 -17.59 24.69
N ASN A 361 -11.14 -17.97 25.79
CA ASN A 361 -11.19 -19.34 26.27
C ASN A 361 -12.48 -20.02 25.77
N TYR A 362 -12.32 -21.14 25.06
CA TYR A 362 -13.40 -21.92 24.46
C TYR A 362 -13.57 -23.30 25.09
N GLY A 363 -12.91 -23.56 26.22
CA GLY A 363 -13.04 -24.83 26.97
C GLY A 363 -14.42 -25.05 27.60
N ASN A 364 -15.20 -23.98 27.79
CA ASN A 364 -16.54 -24.02 28.40
C ASN A 364 -17.69 -23.96 27.39
N ALA A 365 -17.46 -24.15 26.09
CA ALA A 365 -18.49 -24.03 25.06
C ALA A 365 -19.52 -25.19 25.01
N ASN A 366 -19.62 -25.99 26.08
CA ASN A 366 -20.65 -27.03 26.27
C ASN A 366 -21.63 -26.60 27.38
N GLY A 367 -22.26 -25.43 27.21
CA GLY A 367 -23.47 -25.04 27.93
C GLY A 367 -24.71 -25.45 27.16
#